data_AF-A0A0R2JXN3-F1
#
_entry.id   AF-A0A0R2JXN3-F1
#
_cell.length_a   1.000
_cell.length_b   1.000
_cell.length_c   1.000
_cell.angle_alpha   90.00
_cell.angle_beta   90.00
_cell.angle_gamma   90.00
#
_symmetry.space_group_name_H-M   'P 1'
#
loop_
_entity.id
_entity.type
_entity.pdbx_description
1 polymer ?
#
loop_
_entity_poly.entity_id
_entity_poly.type
_entity_poly.pdbx_seq_one_letter_code
_entity_poly.pdbx_strand_id
1 'polypeptide(L)' 'MRIIAANLTTLFWGIVYGEIIGYIGSALVQVPFSKTIAINVAIVGAIIAIFGVNLLKLVMKP' A
#
# COMPACT_ATOMS: atom_id res chain seq x y z
N MET A 1 -11.54 17.58 8.13
CA MET A 1 -12.18 16.55 7.28
C MET A 1 -11.36 16.15 6.06
N ARG A 2 -10.90 17.09 5.21
CA ARG A 2 -10.16 16.78 3.96
C ARG A 2 -8.89 15.93 4.14
N ILE A 3 -8.10 16.18 5.19
CA ILE A 3 -6.86 15.43 5.48
C ILE A 3 -7.16 13.99 5.89
N ILE A 4 -8.16 13.80 6.76
CA ILE A 4 -8.57 12.47 7.23
C ILE A 4 -9.12 11.65 6.06
N ALA A 5 -10.01 12.23 5.25
CA ALA A 5 -10.53 11.57 4.05
C ALA A 5 -9.39 11.19 3.08
N ALA A 6 -8.45 12.10 2.82
CA ALA A 6 -7.31 11.81 1.95
C ALA A 6 -6.44 10.66 2.47
N ASN A 7 -6.16 10.60 3.78
CA ASN A 7 -5.39 9.52 4.37
C ASN A 7 -6.17 8.20 4.37
N LEU A 8 -7.47 8.19 4.64
CA LEU A 8 -8.29 6.98 4.54
C LEU A 8 -8.36 6.44 3.11
N THR A 9 -8.51 7.31 2.11
CA THR A 9 -8.45 6.91 0.70
C THR A 9 -7.08 6.37 0.33
N THR A 10 -6.01 7.03 0.79
CA THR A 10 -4.63 6.55 0.58
C THR A 10 -4.42 5.17 1.22
N LEU A 11 -4.92 4.97 2.43
CA LEU A 11 -4.84 3.70 3.15
C LEU A 11 -5.55 2.58 2.39
N PHE A 12 -6.80 2.84 1.98
CA PHE A 12 -7.60 1.88 1.22
C PHE A 12 -6.88 1.43 -0.05
N TRP A 13 -6.38 2.38 -0.84
CA TRP A 13 -5.65 2.04 -2.07
C TRP A 13 -4.30 1.40 -1.80
N GLY A 14 -3.60 1.79 -0.72
CA GLY A 14 -2.36 1.13 -0.31
C GLY A 14 -2.55 -0.36 0.01
N ILE A 15 -3.66 -0.72 0.67
CA ILE A 15 -4.03 -2.11 0.92
C ILE A 15 -4.26 -2.86 -0.40
N VAL A 16 -5.13 -2.34 -1.27
CA VAL A 16 -5.49 -2.98 -2.54
C VAL A 16 -4.27 -3.18 -3.44
N TYR A 17 -3.46 -2.13 -3.63
CA TYR A 17 -2.25 -2.24 -4.45
C TYR A 17 -1.17 -3.09 -3.79
N GLY A 18 -1.09 -3.12 -2.46
CA GLY A 18 -0.24 -4.04 -1.73
C GLY A 18 -0.53 -5.49 -2.08
N GLU A 19 -1.81 -5.91 -2.04
CA GLU A 19 -2.23 -7.26 -2.42
C GLU A 19 -1.93 -7.59 -3.89
N ILE A 20 -2.21 -6.67 -4.81
CA ILE A 20 -1.90 -6.85 -6.24
C ILE A 20 -0.40 -7.08 -6.44
N ILE A 21 0.45 -6.28 -5.80
CA ILE A 21 1.91 -6.43 -5.86
C ILE A 21 2.34 -7.77 -5.27
N GLY A 22 1.76 -8.21 -4.14
CA GLY A 22 2.09 -9.51 -3.57
C GLY A 22 1.66 -10.69 -4.42
N TYR A 23 0.51 -10.60 -5.10
CA TYR A 23 0.09 -11.61 -6.06
C TYR A 23 1.09 -11.72 -7.21
N ILE A 24 1.45 -10.60 -7.83
CA ILE A 24 2.45 -10.55 -8.89
C ILE A 24 3.80 -11.10 -8.39
N GLY A 25 4.24 -10.66 -7.21
CA GLY A 25 5.47 -11.12 -6.58
C GLY A 25 5.49 -12.63 -6.36
N SER A 26 4.40 -13.20 -5.85
CA SER A 26 4.27 -14.64 -5.61
C SER A 26 4.36 -15.45 -6.92
N ALA A 27 3.78 -14.95 -8.01
CA ALA A 27 3.88 -15.55 -9.33
C ALA A 27 5.31 -15.46 -9.89
N LEU A 28 6.02 -14.35 -9.67
CA LEU A 28 7.41 -14.17 -10.10
C LEU A 28 8.37 -15.16 -9.42
N VAL A 29 8.17 -15.43 -8.14
CA VAL A 29 9.03 -16.36 -7.37
C VAL A 29 8.50 -17.79 -7.33
N GLN A 30 7.42 -18.09 -8.06
CA GLN A 30 6.78 -19.41 -8.13
C GLN A 30 6.36 -19.95 -6.75
N VAL A 31 5.92 -19.08 -5.84
CA VAL A 31 5.40 -19.44 -4.52
C VAL A 31 3.88 -19.29 -4.52
N PRO A 32 3.10 -20.23 -3.96
CA PRO A 32 1.65 -20.10 -3.87
C PRO A 32 1.24 -18.83 -3.10
N PHE A 33 0.32 -18.07 -3.68
CA PHE A 33 -0.25 -16.90 -3.02
C PHE A 33 -1.12 -17.33 -1.83
N SER A 34 -0.59 -17.16 -0.62
CA SER A 34 -1.27 -17.54 0.63
C SER A 34 -1.90 -16.33 1.32
N LYS A 35 -2.84 -16.59 2.23
CA LYS A 35 -3.46 -15.53 3.06
C LYS A 35 -2.40 -14.74 3.85
N THR A 36 -1.35 -15.40 4.31
CA THR A 36 -0.25 -14.75 5.02
C THR A 36 0.50 -13.77 4.13
N ILE A 37 0.78 -14.15 2.87
CA ILE A 37 1.39 -13.25 1.89
C ILE A 37 0.47 -12.06 1.64
N ALA A 38 -0.82 -12.31 1.37
CA ALA A 38 -1.82 -11.26 1.11
C ALA A 38 -1.88 -10.22 2.24
N ILE A 39 -2.02 -10.66 3.49
CA ILE A 39 -2.09 -9.76 4.65
C ILE A 39 -0.78 -8.97 4.82
N ASN A 40 0.37 -9.62 4.69
CA ASN A 40 1.66 -8.96 4.86
C ASN A 40 1.88 -7.88 3.81
N VAL A 41 1.61 -8.19 2.53
CA VAL A 41 1.80 -7.21 1.45
C VAL A 41 0.77 -6.08 1.48
N ALA A 42 -0.45 -6.36 1.95
CA ALA A 42 -1.49 -5.35 2.17
C ALA A 42 -1.06 -4.33 3.24
N ILE A 43 -0.52 -4.81 4.37
CA ILE A 43 -0.01 -3.95 5.45
C ILE A 43 1.19 -3.13 4.96
N VAL A 44 2.13 -3.76 4.26
CA VAL A 44 3.30 -3.06 3.71
C VAL A 44 2.87 -1.99 2.70
N GLY A 45 1.95 -2.32 1.78
CA GLY A 45 1.40 -1.38 0.80
C GLY A 45 0.68 -0.20 1.45
N ALA A 46 -0.12 -0.46 2.50
CA ALA A 46 -0.77 0.56 3.32
C ALA A 46 0.22 1.54 3.96
N ILE A 47 1.26 1.01 4.61
CA ILE A 47 2.31 1.81 5.26
C ILE A 47 3.04 2.66 4.21
N ILE A 48 3.50 2.04 3.12
CA ILE A 48 4.23 2.74 2.05
C ILE A 48 3.36 3.86 1.44
N ALA A 49 2.08 3.60 1.17
CA ALA A 49 1.19 4.60 0.60
C ALA A 49 1.00 5.80 1.54
N ILE A 50 0.74 5.56 2.83
CA ILE A 50 0.55 6.62 3.81
C ILE A 50 1.82 7.44 4.00
N PHE A 51 2.96 6.81 4.23
CA PHE A 51 4.21 7.53 4.40
C PHE A 51 4.63 8.23 3.11
N GLY A 52 4.58 7.54 1.98
CA GLY A 52 4.95 8.09 0.67
C GLY A 52 4.15 9.33 0.31
N VAL A 53 2.81 9.28 0.38
CA VAL A 53 1.96 10.43 0.04
C VAL A 53 2.16 11.59 1.00
N ASN A 54 2.34 11.35 2.31
CA ASN A 54 2.54 12.44 3.27
C ASN A 54 3.95 13.03 3.19
N LEU A 55 4.99 12.22 2.93
CA LEU A 55 6.35 12.70 2.69
C LEU A 55 6.44 13.51 1.39
N LEU A 56 5.83 13.02 0.30
CA LEU A 56 5.76 13.78 -0.96
C LEU A 56 5.10 15.13 -0.74
N LYS A 57 3.99 15.20 0.00
CA LYS A 57 3.34 16.48 0.34
C LYS A 57 4.22 17.40 1.19
N LEU A 58 5.11 16.85 2.02
CA LEU A 58 6.04 17.65 2.82
C LEU A 58 7.14 18.25 1.94
N VAL A 59 7.70 17.46 1.03
CA VAL A 59 8.84 17.86 0.17
C VAL A 59 8.39 18.70 -1.02
N MET A 60 7.18 18.48 -1.54
CA MET A 60 6.63 19.18 -2.71
C MET A 60 5.79 20.42 -2.35
N LYS A 61 5.77 20.84 -1.09
CA LYS A 61 5.21 22.15 -0.74
C LYS A 61 6.09 23.23 -1.38
N PRO A 62 5.52 24.17 -2.16
CA PRO A 62 6.26 25.32 -2.65
C PRO A 62 6.76 26.20 -1.48
#